data_AF-H9TGS3-F1
#
_entry.id   AF-H9TGS3-F1
#
_cell.length_a   1.000
_cell.length_b   1.000
_cell.length_c   1.000
_cell.angle_alpha   90.00
_cell.angle_beta   90.00
_cell.angle_gamma   90.00
#
_symmetry.space_group_name_H-M   'P 1'
#
loop_
_entity.id
_entity.type
_entity.pdbx_description
1 polymer ?
#
loop_
_entity_poly.entity_id
_entity_poly.type
_entity_poly.pdbx_seq_one_letter_code
_entity_poly.pdbx_strand_id
1 'polypeptide(L)'
;DMSWMFKDTTSFNNELSKWKPKKAIDMSHMFEGAIKFDQDISKWNVSSAKNMKDMFKDAKAFKQDLKDWDITSVSNMEGMFELATKFNGDISSWDTRNVESMSGMFKGATSFNKDISNWDTSKVKDMSYMFSDAINFNQNINTKDNSNKKTWDVSKVTDMEGMFSGATKFNSELSKWNTSNVNNM
;
A
#
# COMPACT_ATOMS: atom_id res chain seq x y z
N ASP A 1 11.51 -13.16 -11.74
CA ASP A 1 11.59 -12.89 -10.30
C ASP A 1 12.41 -11.62 -10.13
N MET A 2 11.93 -10.67 -9.33
CA MET A 2 12.65 -9.45 -8.96
C MET A 2 12.66 -9.25 -7.44
N SER A 3 12.24 -10.27 -6.70
CA SER A 3 12.24 -10.22 -5.24
C SER A 3 13.66 -9.98 -4.71
N TRP A 4 13.77 -9.22 -3.62
CA TRP A 4 15.02 -8.94 -2.89
C TRP A 4 16.15 -8.23 -3.67
N MET A 5 15.93 -7.84 -4.93
CA MET A 5 17.01 -7.45 -5.86
C MET A 5 17.92 -6.31 -5.36
N PHE A 6 17.34 -5.34 -4.65
CA PHE A 6 18.03 -4.18 -4.06
C PHE A 6 17.79 -4.09 -2.55
N LYS A 7 17.47 -5.21 -1.91
CA LYS A 7 17.24 -5.27 -0.47
C LYS A 7 18.48 -4.80 0.30
N ASP A 8 18.29 -3.94 1.29
CA ASP A 8 19.31 -3.35 2.17
C ASP A 8 20.41 -2.57 1.43
N THR A 9 20.19 -2.22 0.17
CA THR A 9 21.12 -1.39 -0.62
C THR A 9 20.94 0.09 -0.26
N THR A 10 21.35 0.46 0.95
CA THR A 10 21.08 1.78 1.56
C THR A 10 21.54 2.99 0.72
N SER A 11 22.52 2.82 -0.17
CA SER A 11 23.04 3.87 -1.06
C SER A 11 22.45 3.85 -2.48
N PHE A 12 21.69 2.82 -2.84
CA PHE A 12 21.23 2.60 -4.21
C PHE A 12 20.19 3.65 -4.61
N ASN A 13 20.46 4.33 -5.74
CA ASN A 13 19.53 5.26 -6.37
C ASN A 13 19.87 5.42 -7.88
N ASN A 14 20.31 4.34 -8.53
CA ASN A 14 20.75 4.38 -9.92
C ASN A 14 19.54 4.29 -10.87
N GLU A 15 19.62 4.96 -12.02
CA GLU A 15 18.52 5.05 -12.99
C GLU A 15 17.98 3.68 -13.43
N LEU A 16 16.67 3.48 -13.26
CA LEU A 16 15.95 2.27 -13.72
C LEU A 16 14.81 2.58 -14.72
N SER A 17 14.75 3.81 -15.23
CA SER A 17 13.68 4.30 -16.12
C SER A 17 13.47 3.45 -17.38
N LYS A 18 14.54 2.78 -17.85
CA LYS A 18 14.55 1.94 -19.06
C LYS A 18 14.07 0.50 -18.81
N TRP A 19 13.93 0.10 -17.55
CA TRP A 19 13.52 -1.26 -17.21
C TRP A 19 12.04 -1.48 -17.55
N LYS A 20 11.72 -2.69 -18.00
CA LYS A 20 10.36 -3.10 -18.38
C LYS A 20 10.02 -4.42 -17.72
N PRO A 21 9.70 -4.44 -16.42
CA PRO A 21 9.53 -5.65 -15.63
C PRO A 21 8.23 -6.41 -15.91
N LYS A 22 7.74 -6.41 -17.16
CA LYS A 22 6.44 -7.00 -17.57
C LYS A 22 6.28 -8.47 -17.19
N LYS A 23 7.38 -9.23 -17.06
CA LYS A 23 7.35 -10.66 -16.70
C LYS A 23 7.61 -10.93 -15.22
N ALA A 24 7.84 -9.89 -14.40
CA ALA A 24 8.03 -10.05 -12.98
C ALA A 24 6.71 -10.48 -12.32
N ILE A 25 6.71 -11.64 -11.67
CA ILE A 25 5.58 -12.15 -10.92
C ILE A 25 5.72 -11.80 -9.43
N ASP A 26 6.95 -11.89 -8.92
CA ASP A 26 7.30 -11.53 -7.55
C ASP A 26 8.25 -10.34 -7.57
N MET A 27 7.86 -9.28 -6.87
CA MET A 27 8.63 -8.05 -6.63
C MET A 27 8.78 -7.78 -5.13
N SER A 28 8.49 -8.77 -4.29
CA SER A 28 8.54 -8.62 -2.84
C SER A 28 9.94 -8.24 -2.36
N HIS A 29 10.02 -7.36 -1.37
CA HIS A 29 11.27 -6.89 -0.77
C HIS A 29 12.27 -6.26 -1.77
N MET A 30 11.87 -5.94 -3.00
CA MET A 30 12.79 -5.54 -4.06
C MET A 30 13.65 -4.33 -3.66
N PHE A 31 13.08 -3.35 -2.96
CA PHE A 31 13.75 -2.16 -2.44
C PHE A 31 13.62 -2.03 -0.91
N GLU A 32 13.35 -3.12 -0.20
CA GLU A 32 13.31 -3.09 1.27
C GLU A 32 14.66 -2.58 1.80
N GLY A 33 14.67 -1.61 2.72
CA GLY A 33 15.91 -1.06 3.28
C GLY A 33 16.75 -0.24 2.30
N ALA A 34 16.28 0.02 1.07
CA ALA A 34 16.95 0.89 0.10
C ALA A 34 16.69 2.37 0.44
N ILE A 35 17.24 2.83 1.57
CA ILE A 35 16.94 4.12 2.22
C ILE A 35 17.00 5.33 1.28
N LYS A 36 17.92 5.36 0.31
CA LYS A 36 18.11 6.47 -0.65
C LYS A 36 17.34 6.32 -1.97
N PHE A 37 16.65 5.21 -2.19
CA PHE A 37 15.98 4.95 -3.45
C PHE A 37 14.78 5.89 -3.67
N ASP A 38 14.79 6.61 -4.79
CA ASP A 38 13.71 7.52 -5.22
C ASP A 38 13.71 7.72 -6.74
N GLN A 39 14.10 6.69 -7.49
CA GLN A 39 14.13 6.78 -8.96
C GLN A 39 12.73 6.69 -9.55
N ASP A 40 12.50 7.45 -10.62
CA ASP A 40 11.26 7.37 -11.39
C ASP A 40 11.10 5.99 -12.02
N ILE A 41 10.10 5.27 -11.51
CA ILE A 41 9.62 3.96 -11.98
C ILE A 41 8.15 4.02 -12.42
N SER A 42 7.59 5.23 -12.58
CA SER A 42 6.18 5.44 -12.97
C SER A 42 5.81 4.73 -14.28
N LYS A 43 6.78 4.57 -15.18
CA LYS A 43 6.62 3.94 -16.51
C LYS A 43 6.83 2.43 -16.53
N TRP A 44 7.09 1.80 -15.39
CA TRP A 44 7.23 0.36 -15.33
C TRP A 44 5.91 -0.34 -15.66
N ASN A 45 6.00 -1.40 -16.47
CA ASN A 45 4.88 -2.32 -16.65
C ASN A 45 4.98 -3.41 -15.56
N VAL A 46 4.10 -3.34 -14.58
CA VAL A 46 4.01 -4.28 -13.44
C VAL A 46 2.76 -5.19 -13.52
N SER A 47 2.08 -5.24 -14.67
CA SER A 47 0.75 -5.89 -14.80
C SER A 47 0.74 -7.39 -14.53
N SER A 48 1.90 -8.04 -14.54
CA SER A 48 2.03 -9.48 -14.22
C SER A 48 2.40 -9.75 -12.76
N ALA A 49 2.74 -8.71 -11.99
CA ALA A 49 3.14 -8.87 -10.60
C ALA A 49 1.94 -9.36 -9.78
N LYS A 50 2.19 -10.35 -8.92
CA LYS A 50 1.22 -10.94 -8.00
C LYS A 50 1.57 -10.63 -6.54
N ASN A 51 2.86 -10.48 -6.26
CA ASN A 51 3.38 -10.24 -4.91
C ASN A 51 4.23 -8.96 -4.90
N MET A 52 3.83 -7.99 -4.08
CA MET A 52 4.55 -6.73 -3.83
C MET A 52 4.81 -6.52 -2.33
N LYS A 53 4.76 -7.60 -1.54
CA LYS A 53 5.04 -7.56 -0.10
C LYS A 53 6.35 -6.83 0.18
N ASP A 54 6.34 -5.88 1.10
CA ASP A 54 7.51 -5.15 1.60
C ASP A 54 8.36 -4.46 0.51
N MET A 55 7.83 -4.27 -0.71
CA MET A 55 8.62 -3.84 -1.88
C MET A 55 9.42 -2.55 -1.62
N PHE A 56 8.85 -1.58 -0.89
CA PHE A 56 9.48 -0.31 -0.52
C PHE A 56 9.59 -0.12 1.00
N LYS A 57 9.54 -1.20 1.77
CA LYS A 57 9.66 -1.13 3.22
C LYS A 57 10.99 -0.47 3.62
N ASP A 58 10.94 0.51 4.51
CA ASP A 58 12.09 1.33 4.94
C ASP A 58 12.84 2.06 3.80
N ALA A 59 12.25 2.18 2.61
CA ALA A 59 12.76 3.03 1.52
C ALA A 59 12.46 4.51 1.80
N LYS A 60 13.13 5.08 2.82
CA LYS A 60 12.77 6.37 3.43
C LYS A 60 12.73 7.55 2.45
N ALA A 61 13.52 7.51 1.38
CA ALA A 61 13.56 8.57 0.37
C ALA A 61 12.42 8.49 -0.66
N PHE A 62 11.78 7.32 -0.82
CA PHE A 62 10.88 7.01 -1.91
C PHE A 62 9.60 7.85 -1.84
N LYS A 63 9.29 8.57 -2.93
CA LYS A 63 8.13 9.49 -3.02
C LYS A 63 7.49 9.54 -4.40
N GLN A 64 7.78 8.55 -5.25
CA GLN A 64 7.35 8.55 -6.65
C GLN A 64 5.85 8.32 -6.81
N ASP A 65 5.24 8.98 -7.80
CA ASP A 65 3.87 8.74 -8.21
C ASP A 65 3.78 7.41 -8.98
N LEU A 66 2.82 6.55 -8.60
CA LEU A 66 2.64 5.20 -9.16
C LEU A 66 1.23 5.01 -9.76
N LYS A 67 0.52 6.11 -10.04
CA LYS A 67 -0.86 6.11 -10.55
C LYS A 67 -1.03 5.30 -11.84
N ASP A 68 0.01 5.20 -12.66
CA ASP A 68 -0.08 4.51 -13.96
C ASP A 68 0.26 3.02 -13.86
N TRP A 69 0.56 2.51 -12.67
CA TRP A 69 0.78 1.09 -12.45
C TRP A 69 -0.53 0.30 -12.50
N ASP A 70 -0.56 -0.70 -13.37
CA ASP A 70 -1.59 -1.73 -13.36
C ASP A 70 -1.27 -2.79 -12.30
N ILE A 71 -1.93 -2.69 -11.15
CA ILE A 71 -1.78 -3.63 -10.02
C ILE A 71 -2.89 -4.68 -9.97
N THR A 72 -3.72 -4.82 -11.02
CA THR A 72 -4.91 -5.69 -11.00
C THR A 72 -4.58 -7.16 -10.72
N SER A 73 -3.37 -7.62 -11.04
CA SER A 73 -2.90 -9.00 -10.77
C SER A 73 -2.37 -9.20 -9.33
N VAL A 74 -2.16 -8.13 -8.56
CA VAL A 74 -1.53 -8.20 -7.25
C VAL A 74 -2.52 -8.71 -6.21
N SER A 75 -2.10 -9.71 -5.43
CA SER A 75 -2.88 -10.27 -4.32
C SER A 75 -2.27 -9.98 -2.95
N ASN A 76 -0.98 -9.64 -2.86
CA ASN A 76 -0.31 -9.34 -1.60
C ASN A 76 0.43 -7.98 -1.65
N MET A 77 0.04 -7.06 -0.75
CA MET A 77 0.66 -5.74 -0.55
C MET A 77 1.06 -5.50 0.91
N GLU A 78 1.20 -6.57 1.71
CA GLU A 78 1.67 -6.50 3.10
C GLU A 78 2.96 -5.66 3.19
N GLY A 79 2.97 -4.67 4.09
CA GLY A 79 4.15 -3.85 4.38
C GLY A 79 4.75 -3.07 3.19
N MET A 80 4.07 -2.97 2.04
CA MET A 80 4.66 -2.44 0.80
C MET A 80 5.33 -1.07 0.97
N PHE A 81 4.77 -0.19 1.81
CA PHE A 81 5.31 1.14 2.15
C PHE A 81 5.56 1.31 3.66
N GLU A 82 5.70 0.21 4.41
CA GLU A 82 6.03 0.27 5.84
C GLU A 82 7.32 1.07 6.03
N LEU A 83 7.33 2.06 6.92
CA LEU A 83 8.46 2.95 7.21
C LEU A 83 9.00 3.74 6.01
N ALA A 84 8.29 3.78 4.88
CA ALA A 84 8.59 4.66 3.75
C ALA A 84 8.17 6.11 4.09
N THR A 85 8.88 6.72 5.03
CA THR A 85 8.47 7.98 5.70
C THR A 85 8.16 9.16 4.78
N LYS A 86 8.75 9.24 3.58
CA LYS A 86 8.47 10.29 2.58
C LYS A 86 7.43 9.91 1.54
N PHE A 87 6.95 8.67 1.55
CA PHE A 87 6.00 8.21 0.54
C PHE A 87 4.68 8.98 0.67
N ASN A 88 4.36 9.69 -0.41
CA ASN A 88 3.09 10.37 -0.62
C ASN A 88 2.86 10.49 -2.13
N GLY A 89 3.24 9.46 -2.88
CA GLY A 89 3.02 9.38 -4.32
C GLY A 89 1.59 8.97 -4.64
N ASP A 90 1.04 9.46 -5.75
CA ASP A 90 -0.33 9.14 -6.17
C ASP A 90 -0.50 7.65 -6.51
N ILE A 91 -1.48 7.02 -5.86
CA ILE A 91 -1.91 5.62 -6.03
C ILE A 91 -3.45 5.51 -6.09
N SER A 92 -4.13 6.64 -6.33
CA SER A 92 -5.60 6.76 -6.27
C SER A 92 -6.35 5.97 -7.35
N SER A 93 -5.66 5.61 -8.43
CA SER A 93 -6.15 4.86 -9.59
C SER A 93 -5.99 3.34 -9.45
N TRP A 94 -5.32 2.85 -8.42
CA TRP A 94 -5.06 1.42 -8.24
C TRP A 94 -6.36 0.64 -8.06
N ASP A 95 -6.49 -0.48 -8.80
CA ASP A 95 -7.64 -1.38 -8.74
C ASP A 95 -7.35 -2.57 -7.82
N THR A 96 -7.60 -2.39 -6.53
CA THR A 96 -7.21 -3.33 -5.46
C THR A 96 -8.13 -4.54 -5.31
N ARG A 97 -9.06 -4.80 -6.24
CA ARG A 97 -10.11 -5.84 -6.13
C ARG A 97 -9.61 -7.27 -5.93
N ASN A 98 -8.32 -7.53 -6.18
CA ASN A 98 -7.69 -8.84 -6.02
C ASN A 98 -6.74 -8.93 -4.83
N VAL A 99 -6.52 -7.83 -4.10
CA VAL A 99 -5.65 -7.79 -2.92
C VAL A 99 -6.34 -8.50 -1.75
N GLU A 100 -5.62 -9.42 -1.12
CA GLU A 100 -6.10 -10.23 0.01
C GLU A 100 -5.44 -9.84 1.35
N SER A 101 -4.25 -9.23 1.31
CA SER A 101 -3.52 -8.74 2.49
C SER A 101 -2.97 -7.33 2.27
N MET A 102 -3.22 -6.46 3.26
CA MET A 102 -2.71 -5.08 3.34
C MET A 102 -2.13 -4.77 4.72
N SER A 103 -1.81 -5.80 5.53
CA SER A 103 -1.27 -5.57 6.87
C SER A 103 0.02 -4.76 6.83
N GLY A 104 0.11 -3.78 7.73
CA GLY A 104 1.23 -2.86 7.82
C GLY A 104 1.53 -2.01 6.57
N MET A 105 0.68 -2.00 5.54
CA MET A 105 1.01 -1.41 4.22
C MET A 105 1.55 0.02 4.29
N PHE A 106 1.03 0.85 5.20
CA PHE A 106 1.46 2.23 5.44
C PHE A 106 1.95 2.47 6.87
N LYS A 107 2.31 1.41 7.61
CA LYS A 107 2.79 1.52 8.99
C LYS A 107 4.01 2.43 9.04
N GLY A 108 3.95 3.53 9.80
CA GLY A 108 5.03 4.51 9.91
C GLY A 108 5.33 5.30 8.62
N ALA A 109 4.47 5.24 7.60
CA ALA A 109 4.55 6.09 6.42
C ALA A 109 4.06 7.51 6.75
N THR A 110 4.85 8.23 7.55
CA THR A 110 4.43 9.45 8.24
C THR A 110 3.97 10.58 7.31
N SER A 111 4.42 10.62 6.05
CA SER A 111 3.99 11.63 5.06
C SER A 111 2.74 11.24 4.25
N PHE A 112 2.29 9.99 4.32
CA PHE A 112 1.24 9.49 3.45
C PHE A 112 -0.13 10.09 3.79
N ASN A 113 -0.79 10.69 2.79
CA ASN A 113 -2.14 11.22 2.91
C ASN A 113 -2.85 11.30 1.54
N LYS A 114 -2.63 10.31 0.65
CA LYS A 114 -3.27 10.28 -0.68
C LYS A 114 -4.64 9.64 -0.65
N ASP A 115 -5.53 10.16 -1.48
CA ASP A 115 -6.89 9.66 -1.63
C ASP A 115 -6.88 8.20 -2.11
N ILE A 116 -7.41 7.32 -1.25
CA ILE A 116 -7.60 5.89 -1.49
C ILE A 116 -9.07 5.49 -1.29
N SER A 117 -9.98 6.46 -1.38
CA SER A 117 -11.43 6.26 -1.20
C SER A 117 -12.04 5.31 -2.24
N ASN A 118 -11.38 5.16 -3.40
CA ASN A 118 -11.81 4.32 -4.53
C ASN A 118 -11.40 2.84 -4.42
N TRP A 119 -10.57 2.49 -3.43
CA TRP A 119 -10.04 1.14 -3.31
C TRP A 119 -11.15 0.14 -2.97
N ASP A 120 -11.12 -1.01 -3.65
CA ASP A 120 -11.97 -2.17 -3.37
C ASP A 120 -11.22 -3.08 -2.39
N THR A 121 -11.66 -3.13 -1.14
CA THR A 121 -11.06 -3.96 -0.09
C THR A 121 -11.86 -5.23 0.19
N SER A 122 -12.87 -5.57 -0.64
CA SER A 122 -13.83 -6.65 -0.39
C SER A 122 -13.24 -8.07 -0.32
N LYS A 123 -11.95 -8.23 -0.62
CA LYS A 123 -11.19 -9.48 -0.48
C LYS A 123 -10.13 -9.44 0.62
N VAL A 124 -9.85 -8.28 1.21
CA VAL A 124 -8.83 -8.13 2.23
C VAL A 124 -9.28 -8.83 3.51
N LYS A 125 -8.40 -9.64 4.09
CA LYS A 125 -8.64 -10.36 5.35
C LYS A 125 -7.87 -9.77 6.53
N ASP A 126 -6.73 -9.16 6.26
CA ASP A 126 -5.82 -8.62 7.27
C ASP A 126 -5.50 -7.15 6.96
N MET A 127 -5.89 -6.27 7.88
CA MET A 127 -5.60 -4.83 7.90
C MET A 127 -4.85 -4.44 9.18
N SER A 128 -4.33 -5.41 9.94
CA SER A 128 -3.55 -5.16 11.15
C SER A 128 -2.44 -4.14 10.87
N TYR A 129 -2.34 -3.15 11.74
CA TYR A 129 -1.35 -2.09 11.70
C TYR A 129 -1.28 -1.27 10.40
N MET A 130 -2.26 -1.37 9.49
CA MET A 130 -2.17 -0.81 8.13
C MET A 130 -1.78 0.67 8.10
N PHE A 131 -2.32 1.48 9.02
CA PHE A 131 -2.01 2.91 9.18
C PHE A 131 -1.38 3.23 10.54
N SER A 132 -0.85 2.24 11.25
CA SER A 132 -0.19 2.48 12.54
C SER A 132 0.96 3.48 12.35
N ASP A 133 1.01 4.54 13.13
CA ASP A 133 1.98 5.65 13.04
C ASP A 133 2.01 6.39 11.68
N ALA A 134 0.98 6.24 10.84
CA ALA A 134 0.76 7.07 9.66
C ALA A 134 0.23 8.45 10.07
N ILE A 135 1.07 9.23 10.76
CA ILE A 135 0.72 10.47 11.48
C ILE A 135 -0.12 11.45 10.65
N ASN A 136 0.16 11.58 9.34
CA ASN A 136 -0.54 12.54 8.48
C ASN A 136 -1.79 11.99 7.77
N PHE A 137 -2.08 10.70 7.86
CA PHE A 137 -3.18 10.09 7.14
C PHE A 137 -4.54 10.56 7.69
N ASN A 138 -5.37 11.15 6.82
CA ASN A 138 -6.72 11.58 7.17
C ASN A 138 -7.67 11.58 5.97
N GLN A 139 -7.65 10.50 5.19
CA GLN A 139 -8.53 10.36 4.03
C GLN A 139 -9.82 9.64 4.37
N ASN A 140 -10.90 9.98 3.65
CA ASN A 140 -12.17 9.32 3.80
C ASN A 140 -12.10 7.89 3.22
N ILE A 141 -12.19 6.91 4.12
CA ILE A 141 -12.20 5.47 3.81
C ILE A 141 -13.49 4.80 4.28
N ASN A 142 -14.60 5.55 4.30
CA ASN A 142 -15.89 5.03 4.70
C ASN A 142 -16.47 4.06 3.64
N THR A 143 -17.23 3.08 4.09
CA THR A 143 -17.95 2.12 3.25
C THR A 143 -19.25 2.78 2.77
N LYS A 144 -19.44 2.90 1.45
CA LYS A 144 -20.67 3.30 0.72
C LYS A 144 -21.61 4.36 1.36
N ASP A 145 -21.82 5.45 0.64
CA ASP A 145 -23.22 5.88 0.39
C ASP A 145 -23.71 5.21 -0.91
N ASN A 146 -25.00 5.29 -1.22
CA ASN A 146 -25.66 4.59 -2.33
C ASN A 146 -25.21 5.06 -3.75
N SER A 147 -23.98 5.53 -3.93
CA SER A 147 -23.48 6.21 -5.15
C SER A 147 -22.91 5.30 -6.25
N ASN A 148 -23.12 3.98 -6.23
CA ASN A 148 -22.51 3.05 -7.21
C ASN A 148 -20.97 3.10 -7.32
N LYS A 149 -20.30 3.80 -6.38
CA LYS A 149 -18.85 3.95 -6.34
C LYS A 149 -18.23 2.73 -5.66
N LYS A 150 -17.11 2.24 -6.19
CA LYS A 150 -16.26 1.26 -5.49
C LYS A 150 -15.64 1.96 -4.29
N THR A 151 -15.88 1.44 -3.10
CA THR A 151 -15.36 1.98 -1.85
C THR A 151 -14.84 0.82 -1.00
N TRP A 152 -14.25 1.17 0.14
CA TRP A 152 -13.89 0.23 1.18
C TRP A 152 -15.07 -0.68 1.51
N ASP A 153 -14.77 -1.97 1.64
CA ASP A 153 -15.62 -3.03 2.14
C ASP A 153 -14.76 -3.87 3.09
N VAL A 154 -15.03 -3.73 4.38
CA VAL A 154 -14.27 -4.41 5.43
C VAL A 154 -14.98 -5.67 5.93
N SER A 155 -16.06 -6.10 5.27
CA SER A 155 -16.89 -7.19 5.77
C SER A 155 -16.19 -8.55 5.80
N LYS A 156 -15.03 -8.71 5.17
CA LYS A 156 -14.21 -9.94 5.19
C LYS A 156 -12.96 -9.83 6.05
N VAL A 157 -12.71 -8.66 6.63
CA VAL A 157 -11.54 -8.44 7.48
C VAL A 157 -11.73 -9.19 8.80
N THR A 158 -10.71 -9.94 9.18
CA THR A 158 -10.67 -10.71 10.44
C THR A 158 -9.69 -10.13 11.45
N ASP A 159 -8.73 -9.31 11.01
CA ASP A 159 -7.73 -8.67 11.87
C ASP A 159 -7.60 -7.17 11.52
N MET A 160 -7.78 -6.32 12.54
CA MET A 160 -7.63 -4.87 12.50
C MET A 160 -6.71 -4.36 13.63
N GLU A 161 -5.92 -5.24 14.25
CA GLU A 161 -5.10 -4.90 15.41
C GLU A 161 -4.28 -3.63 15.18
N GLY A 162 -4.53 -2.62 16.01
CA GLY A 162 -3.73 -1.39 15.97
C GLY A 162 -3.77 -0.65 14.63
N MET A 163 -4.77 -0.88 13.78
CA MET A 163 -4.85 -0.35 12.41
C MET A 163 -4.58 1.17 12.34
N PHE A 164 -5.03 1.94 13.33
CA PHE A 164 -4.83 3.39 13.43
C PHE A 164 -4.03 3.83 14.67
N SER A 165 -3.34 2.91 15.35
CA SER A 165 -2.51 3.24 16.51
C SER A 165 -1.48 4.31 16.13
N GLY A 166 -1.42 5.45 16.82
CA GLY A 166 -0.48 6.53 16.49
C GLY A 166 -0.79 7.34 15.21
N ALA A 167 -1.87 7.06 14.48
CA ALA A 167 -2.33 7.85 13.34
C ALA A 167 -3.02 9.16 13.80
N THR A 168 -2.25 10.10 14.37
CA THR A 168 -2.80 11.20 15.18
C THR A 168 -3.70 12.20 14.44
N LYS A 169 -3.60 12.31 13.10
CA LYS A 169 -4.52 13.16 12.32
C LYS A 169 -5.80 12.47 11.87
N PHE A 170 -5.88 11.14 11.99
CA PHE A 170 -7.02 10.39 11.49
C PHE A 170 -8.29 10.70 12.29
N ASN A 171 -9.31 11.22 11.63
CA ASN A 171 -10.59 11.58 12.24
C ASN A 171 -11.82 11.27 11.36
N SER A 172 -11.65 10.40 10.37
CA SER A 172 -12.73 10.06 9.43
C SER A 172 -13.82 9.20 10.08
N GLU A 173 -15.07 9.37 9.62
CA GLU A 173 -16.21 8.57 10.09
C GLU A 173 -16.13 7.12 9.60
N LEU A 174 -16.29 6.15 10.51
CA LEU A 174 -16.26 4.70 10.23
C LEU A 174 -17.55 3.98 10.65
N SER A 175 -18.62 4.72 10.95
CA SER A 175 -19.88 4.19 11.49
C SER A 175 -20.56 3.14 10.59
N LYS A 176 -20.23 3.10 9.30
CA LYS A 176 -20.81 2.18 8.32
C LYS A 176 -19.97 0.92 8.09
N TRP A 177 -18.81 0.80 8.73
CA TRP A 177 -17.95 -0.37 8.59
C TRP A 177 -18.64 -1.60 9.19
N ASN A 178 -18.75 -2.66 8.38
CA ASN A 178 -19.20 -3.96 8.87
C ASN A 178 -18.02 -4.72 9.47
N THR A 179 -17.83 -4.61 10.78
CA THR A 179 -16.75 -5.26 11.53
C THR A 179 -17.14 -6.60 12.15
N SER A 180 -18.26 -7.21 11.73
CA SER A 180 -18.80 -8.42 12.38
C SER A 180 -17.88 -9.65 12.33
N ASN A 181 -16.91 -9.65 11.41
CA ASN A 181 -15.94 -10.75 11.24
C ASN A 181 -14.57 -10.46 11.88
N VAL A 182 -14.39 -9.27 12.48
CA VAL A 182 -13.12 -8.86 13.10
C VAL A 182 -12.98 -9.53 14.45
N ASN A 183 -11.89 -10.28 14.63
CA ASN A 183 -11.59 -11.01 15.87
C ASN A 183 -10.48 -10.35 16.71
N ASN A 184 -9.71 -9.44 16.11
CA ASN A 184 -8.59 -8.72 16.72
C ASN A 184 -8.67 -7.24 16.33
N MET A 185 -8.74 -6.32 17.29
CA MET A 185 -9.00 -4.88 17.08
C MET A 185 -8.05 -4.01 17.90
#